data_AF-A0A009YIH1-F1
#
_entry.id   AF-A0A009YIH1-F1
#
_cell.length_a   1.000
_cell.length_b   1.000
_cell.length_c   1.000
_cell.angle_alpha   90.00
_cell.angle_beta   90.00
_cell.angle_gamma   90.00
#
_symmetry.space_group_name_H-M   'P 1'
#
loop_
_entity.id
_entity.type
_entity.pdbx_description
1 polymer ?
#
loop_
_entity_poly.entity_id
_entity_poly.type
_entity_poly.pdbx_seq_one_letter_code
_entity_poly.pdbx_strand_id
1 'polypeptide(L)'
;MNPIFKIGDSFAVPIQFYDTELDQGMMITSDMILTARIINAQNQTIAEPQVTIYPDQLQDKGMILLEVPVSQTESWKEGTAQMDIKLVMNGNVRHSQNISFRIVRSITA
;
A
#
# COMPACT_ATOMS: atom_id res chain seq x y z
N MET A 1 -4.85 -13.65 -9.71
CA MET A 1 -6.11 -13.36 -9.00
C MET A 1 -5.89 -12.06 -8.24
N ASN A 2 -6.77 -11.06 -8.38
CA ASN A 2 -6.58 -9.79 -7.68
C ASN A 2 -6.99 -9.94 -6.20
N PRO A 3 -6.28 -9.31 -5.25
CA PRO A 3 -6.70 -9.26 -3.84
C PRO A 3 -8.12 -8.69 -3.71
N ILE A 4 -8.85 -9.15 -2.70
CA ILE A 4 -10.21 -8.73 -2.39
C ILE A 4 -10.23 -8.12 -1.00
N PHE A 5 -10.71 -6.89 -0.90
CA PHE A 5 -10.94 -6.19 0.36
C PHE A 5 -12.43 -5.93 0.52
N LYS A 6 -12.96 -6.08 1.74
CA LYS A 6 -14.36 -5.79 2.01
C LYS A 6 -14.51 -4.37 2.53
N ILE A 7 -15.62 -3.74 2.16
CA ILE A 7 -16.01 -2.44 2.70
C ILE A 7 -16.19 -2.57 4.22
N GLY A 8 -15.55 -1.66 4.97
CA GLY A 8 -15.60 -1.61 6.43
C GLY A 8 -14.63 -2.54 7.17
N ASP A 9 -13.84 -3.35 6.45
CA ASP A 9 -12.74 -4.09 7.06
C ASP A 9 -11.50 -3.19 7.20
N SER A 10 -10.64 -3.48 8.17
CA SER A 10 -9.33 -2.81 8.25
C SER A 10 -8.50 -3.13 7.00
N PHE A 11 -7.95 -2.10 6.37
CA PHE A 11 -6.95 -2.27 5.33
C PHE A 11 -5.58 -2.19 5.98
N ALA A 12 -4.89 -3.33 6.10
CA ALA A 12 -3.54 -3.43 6.63
C ALA A 12 -2.74 -4.36 5.72
N VAL A 13 -1.90 -3.79 4.85
CA VAL A 13 -1.20 -4.55 3.81
C VAL A 13 0.30 -4.44 4.03
N PRO A 14 0.97 -5.54 4.43
CA PRO A 14 2.43 -5.57 4.48
C PRO A 14 3.00 -5.67 3.06
N ILE A 15 4.05 -4.90 2.78
CA ILE A 15 4.75 -4.89 1.49
C ILE A 15 6.24 -4.91 1.74
N GLN A 16 6.96 -5.70 0.95
CA GLN A 16 8.42 -5.74 0.97
C GLN A 16 9.00 -5.09 -0.29
N PHE A 17 9.88 -4.10 -0.10
CA PHE A 17 10.78 -3.64 -1.13
C PHE A 17 11.94 -4.61 -1.26
N TYR A 18 12.17 -5.09 -2.48
CA TYR A 18 13.12 -6.15 -2.76
C TYR A 18 14.18 -5.66 -3.75
N ASP A 19 15.45 -5.92 -3.43
CA ASP A 19 16.57 -5.73 -4.34
C ASP A 19 16.71 -6.97 -5.21
N THR A 20 16.37 -6.85 -6.49
CA THR A 20 16.38 -7.95 -7.44
C THR A 20 17.78 -8.38 -7.87
N GLU A 21 18.81 -7.56 -7.65
CA GLU A 21 20.20 -7.91 -7.97
C GLU A 21 20.82 -8.75 -6.85
N LEU A 22 20.50 -8.41 -5.60
CA LEU A 22 21.04 -9.06 -4.42
C LEU A 22 20.14 -10.17 -3.85
N ASP A 23 18.96 -10.36 -4.42
CA ASP A 23 17.95 -11.34 -3.99
C ASP A 23 17.62 -11.22 -2.49
N GLN A 24 17.47 -10.00 -2.00
CA GLN A 24 17.17 -9.72 -0.59
C GLN A 24 16.31 -8.47 -0.42
N GLY A 25 15.69 -8.32 0.77
CA GLY A 25 15.00 -7.10 1.14
C GLY A 25 15.91 -5.87 1.07
N MET A 26 15.39 -4.79 0.50
CA MET A 26 16.10 -3.51 0.40
C MET A 26 15.97 -2.76 1.72
N MET A 27 17.09 -2.37 2.34
CA MET A 27 17.03 -1.57 3.57
C MET A 27 16.40 -0.20 3.28
N ILE A 28 15.36 0.15 4.04
CA ILE A 28 14.73 1.46 3.96
C ILE A 28 15.45 2.40 4.93
N THR A 29 16.08 3.43 4.40
CA THR A 29 16.83 4.44 5.17
C THR A 29 16.00 5.69 5.41
N SER A 30 16.43 6.55 6.33
CA SER A 30 15.65 7.74 6.75
C SER A 30 15.53 8.83 5.69
N ASP A 31 16.36 8.81 4.66
CA ASP A 31 16.30 9.70 3.49
C ASP A 31 15.30 9.23 2.42
N MET A 32 14.74 8.03 2.58
CA MET A 32 13.71 7.49 1.72
C MET A 32 12.33 8.01 2.13
N ILE A 33 11.61 8.57 1.16
CA ILE A 33 10.22 9.01 1.35
C ILE A 33 9.31 8.05 0.59
N LEU A 34 8.48 7.33 1.34
CA LEU A 34 7.48 6.44 0.81
C LEU A 34 6.11 7.09 0.91
N THR A 35 5.36 7.01 -0.18
CA THR A 35 3.98 7.50 -0.26
C THR A 35 3.11 6.45 -0.91
N ALA A 36 1.85 6.38 -0.49
CA ALA A 36 0.86 5.51 -1.08
C ALA A 36 -0.44 6.27 -1.32
N ARG A 37 -1.13 5.95 -2.40
CA ARG A 37 -2.46 6.48 -2.71
C ARG A 37 -3.33 5.40 -3.30
N ILE A 38 -4.59 5.36 -2.91
CA ILE A 38 -5.58 4.45 -3.48
C ILE A 38 -6.55 5.27 -4.33
N ILE A 39 -6.66 4.89 -5.60
CA ILE A 39 -7.58 5.48 -6.57
C ILE A 39 -8.64 4.46 -7.01
N ASN A 40 -9.86 4.92 -7.25
CA ASN A 40 -10.92 4.09 -7.83
C ASN A 40 -10.87 4.07 -9.37
N ALA A 41 -11.75 3.29 -9.99
CA ALA A 41 -11.88 3.23 -11.45
C ALA A 41 -12.29 4.56 -12.13
N GLN A 42 -12.71 5.57 -11.36
CA GLN A 42 -12.99 6.93 -11.84
C GLN A 42 -11.79 7.88 -11.65
N ASN A 43 -10.60 7.35 -11.32
CA ASN A 43 -9.37 8.10 -11.00
C ASN A 43 -9.51 9.06 -9.80
N GLN A 44 -10.45 8.79 -8.90
CA GLN A 44 -10.62 9.57 -7.68
C GLN A 44 -9.81 8.94 -6.56
N THR A 45 -9.06 9.75 -5.81
CA THR A 45 -8.41 9.32 -4.57
C THR A 45 -9.49 8.97 -3.53
N ILE A 46 -9.47 7.72 -3.06
CA ILE A 46 -10.40 7.22 -2.04
C ILE A 46 -9.72 6.97 -0.68
N ALA A 47 -8.39 6.91 -0.65
CA ALA A 47 -7.60 6.87 0.58
C ALA A 47 -6.13 7.22 0.29
N GLU A 48 -5.43 7.73 1.31
CA GLU A 48 -3.97 7.86 1.35
C GLU A 48 -3.48 7.04 2.55
N PRO A 49 -3.05 5.78 2.33
CA PRO A 49 -2.61 4.91 3.41
C PRO A 49 -1.49 5.53 4.23
N GLN A 50 -1.56 5.36 5.55
CA GLN A 50 -0.43 5.60 6.42
C GLN A 50 0.65 4.58 6.11
N VAL A 51 1.89 5.05 5.94
CA VAL A 51 3.04 4.20 5.65
C VAL A 51 3.86 4.08 6.92
N THR A 52 3.90 2.87 7.48
CA THR A 52 4.71 2.55 8.65
C THR A 52 5.87 1.65 8.23
N ILE A 53 7.11 2.13 8.39
CA ILE A 53 8.29 1.30 8.16
C ILE A 53 8.46 0.35 9.35
N TYR A 54 8.73 -0.93 9.09
CA TYR A 54 8.96 -1.89 10.16
C TYR A 54 10.22 -1.50 10.95
N PRO A 55 10.19 -1.55 12.30
CA PRO A 55 11.26 -0.98 13.13
C PRO A 55 12.58 -1.74 13.01
N ASP A 56 12.54 -3.07 12.83
CA ASP A 56 13.74 -3.90 12.68
C ASP A 56 14.09 -4.10 11.20
N GLN A 57 14.73 -3.10 10.58
CA GLN A 57 15.24 -3.22 9.21
C GLN A 57 16.48 -4.14 9.08
N LEU A 58 16.88 -4.88 10.12
CA LEU A 58 17.88 -5.94 10.00
C LEU A 58 17.21 -7.29 9.73
N GLN A 59 16.10 -7.57 10.41
CA GLN A 59 15.29 -8.79 10.22
C GLN A 59 14.20 -8.61 9.14
N ASP A 60 13.53 -7.46 9.14
CA ASP A 60 12.40 -7.12 8.27
C ASP A 60 12.80 -6.13 7.16
N LYS A 61 13.96 -6.38 6.52
CA LYS A 61 14.49 -5.52 5.46
C LYS A 61 13.44 -5.25 4.37
N GLY A 62 13.18 -3.98 4.11
CA GLY A 62 12.27 -3.54 3.05
C GLY A 62 10.81 -3.63 3.42
N MET A 63 10.47 -4.11 4.62
CA MET A 63 9.09 -4.25 5.05
C MET A 63 8.49 -2.92 5.46
N ILE A 64 7.30 -2.66 4.93
CA ILE A 64 6.42 -1.58 5.34
C ILE A 64 5.01 -2.11 5.56
N LEU A 65 4.23 -1.40 6.36
CA LEU A 65 2.80 -1.61 6.53
C LEU A 65 2.05 -0.41 5.94
N LEU A 66 1.10 -0.70 5.06
CA LEU A 66 0.16 0.30 4.54
C LEU A 66 -1.18 0.15 5.23
N GLU A 67 -1.63 1.21 5.90
CA GLU A 67 -2.84 1.18 6.71
C GLU A 67 -3.86 2.23 6.28
N VAL A 68 -5.12 1.81 6.14
CA VAL A 68 -6.27 2.72 6.02
C VAL A 68 -7.25 2.38 7.14
N PRO A 69 -7.66 3.36 7.97
CA PRO A 69 -8.57 3.11 9.07
C PRO A 69 -9.96 2.72 8.57
N VAL A 70 -10.66 1.91 9.36
CA VAL A 70 -12.01 1.42 9.05
C VAL A 70 -12.95 2.56 8.67
N SER A 71 -12.91 3.67 9.41
CA SER A 71 -13.72 4.87 9.17
C SER A 71 -13.59 5.47 7.76
N GLN A 72 -12.51 5.20 7.04
CA GLN A 72 -12.37 5.54 5.62
C GLN A 72 -12.86 4.41 4.72
N THR A 73 -12.48 3.16 5.01
CA THR A 73 -12.86 1.99 4.19
C THR A 73 -14.36 1.72 4.16
N GLU A 74 -15.12 2.11 5.19
CA GLU A 74 -16.58 2.02 5.23
C GLU A 74 -17.25 2.87 4.14
N SER A 75 -16.58 3.95 3.70
CA SER A 75 -17.08 4.84 2.65
C SER A 75 -16.73 4.37 1.24
N TRP A 76 -15.94 3.30 1.09
CA TRP A 76 -15.55 2.79 -0.20
C TRP A 76 -16.74 2.24 -0.98
N LYS A 77 -16.62 2.28 -2.31
CA LYS A 77 -17.62 1.74 -3.23
C LYS A 77 -17.10 0.44 -3.83
N GLU A 78 -18.02 -0.50 -4.07
CA GLU A 78 -17.68 -1.74 -4.78
C GLU A 78 -17.09 -1.45 -6.15
N GLY A 79 -16.11 -2.24 -6.54
CA GLY A 79 -15.46 -2.13 -7.84
C GLY A 79 -13.99 -2.48 -7.79
N THR A 80 -13.25 -1.97 -8.77
CA THR A 80 -11.80 -2.08 -8.82
C THR A 80 -11.18 -0.80 -8.30
N ALA A 81 -10.13 -0.95 -7.50
CA ALA A 81 -9.27 0.12 -7.05
C ALA A 81 -7.81 -0.22 -7.34
N GLN A 82 -6.96 0.80 -7.36
CA GLN A 82 -5.54 0.69 -7.61
C GLN A 82 -4.79 1.47 -6.53
N MET A 83 -3.84 0.80 -5.90
CA MET A 83 -2.88 1.41 -5.00
C MET A 83 -1.62 1.77 -5.78
N ASP A 84 -1.26 3.05 -5.82
CA ASP A 84 0.03 3.55 -6.31
C ASP A 84 0.95 3.74 -5.11
N ILE A 85 2.09 3.06 -5.13
CA ILE A 85 3.15 3.19 -4.12
C ILE A 85 4.34 3.83 -4.80
N LYS A 86 4.90 4.86 -4.17
CA LYS A 86 6.01 5.61 -4.70
C LYS A 86 7.11 5.76 -3.66
N LEU A 87 8.33 5.43 -4.09
CA LEU A 87 9.56 5.66 -3.36
C LEU A 87 10.32 6.82 -3.99
N VAL A 88 10.60 7.84 -3.19
CA VAL A 88 11.42 8.98 -3.55
C VAL A 88 12.70 8.95 -2.73
N MET A 89 13.85 9.13 -3.39
CA MET A 89 15.16 9.23 -2.77
C MET A 89 15.90 10.43 -3.37
N ASN A 90 16.45 11.29 -2.52
CA ASN A 90 17.19 12.48 -2.96
C ASN A 90 16.39 13.33 -3.96
N GLY A 91 15.08 13.50 -3.71
CA GLY A 91 14.17 14.26 -4.56
C GLY A 91 13.77 13.58 -5.88
N ASN A 92 14.29 12.40 -6.20
CA ASN A 92 13.98 11.66 -7.42
C ASN A 92 13.08 10.47 -7.14
N VAL A 93 12.08 10.25 -8.00
CA VAL A 93 11.27 9.03 -7.96
C VAL A 93 12.16 7.87 -8.39
N ARG A 94 12.41 6.92 -7.47
CA ARG A 94 13.19 5.71 -7.75
C ARG A 94 12.33 4.53 -8.14
N HIS A 95 11.16 4.45 -7.55
CA HIS A 95 10.21 3.38 -7.83
C HIS A 95 8.78 3.89 -7.76
N SER A 96 7.94 3.37 -8.64
CA SER A 96 6.49 3.50 -8.57
C SER A 96 5.87 2.20 -9.04
N GLN A 97 4.93 1.69 -8.26
CA GLN A 97 4.21 0.45 -8.59
C GLN A 97 2.72 0.64 -8.35
N ASN A 98 1.97 0.09 -9.29
CA ASN A 98 0.52 0.03 -9.24
C ASN A 98 0.06 -1.38 -8.89
N ILE A 99 -0.71 -1.51 -7.81
CA ILE A 99 -1.28 -2.77 -7.34
C ILE A 99 -2.80 -2.68 -7.43
N SER A 100 -3.40 -3.50 -8.29
CA SER A 100 -4.86 -3.54 -8.47
C SER A 100 -5.52 -4.50 -7.49
N PHE A 101 -6.65 -4.12 -6.92
CA PHE A 101 -7.47 -4.96 -6.04
C PHE A 101 -8.96 -4.70 -6.25
N ARG A 102 -9.80 -5.60 -5.73
CA ARG A 102 -11.25 -5.47 -5.76
C ARG A 102 -11.78 -5.09 -4.39
N ILE A 103 -12.76 -4.18 -4.39
CA ILE A 103 -13.56 -3.80 -3.23
C ILE A 103 -14.92 -4.45 -3.39
N VAL A 104 -15.36 -5.19 -2.38
CA VAL A 104 -16.66 -5.88 -2.36
C VAL A 104 -17.44 -5.51 -1.10
N ARG A 105 -18.77 -5.53 -1.15
CA ARG A 105 -19.58 -5.41 0.08
C ARG A 105 -19.24 -6.51 1.05
N SER A 106 -19.27 -6.17 2.34
CA SER A 106 -19.40 -7.18 3.38
C SER A 106 -20.79 -7.81 3.26
N ILE A 107 -20.85 -9.14 3.17
CA ILE A 107 -22.12 -9.87 3.28
C ILE A 107 -22.39 -9.97 4.78
N THR A 108 -23.15 -9.03 5.32
CA THR A 108 -23.86 -9.25 6.58
C THR A 108 -25.05 -10.15 6.27
N ALA A 109 -24.97 -11.41 6.70
CA ALA A 109 -26.10 -12.34 6.73
C ALA A 109 -27.11 -11.93 7.81
#